data_AF-A0A0C2ECE1-F1
#
_entry.id   AF-A0A0C2ECE1-F1
#
_cell.length_a   1.000
_cell.length_b   1.000
_cell.length_c   1.000
_cell.angle_alpha   90.00
_cell.angle_beta   90.00
_cell.angle_gamma   90.00
#
_symmetry.space_group_name_H-M   'P 1'
#
loop_
_entity.id
_entity.type
_entity.pdbx_description
1 polymer ?
#
loop_
_entity_poly.entity_id
_entity_poly.type
_entity_poly.pdbx_seq_one_letter_code
_entity_poly.pdbx_strand_id
1 'polypeptide(L)'
;MAGRCLCQEGINPLPVHADLPEDTEPLLWLARQSAWMVNSPGSPFGGIRATLREKVLEKGFGRGSLIEPRRLAKAIEERFGRQTLEWLGTPAWEGERPAAWLRRLLSGQLDGKKRSPALLFLIIIGTLYESLEAFEKTAEDLSRPETIEEELVLPTWSADLFRLLQTGECGLPGISKQLGISTYRLIEKIRQRGWRVPLSHQTRKKLGDAKISAIKEDFMQGMEKTQIMRHHGCSEWALTLIELDEPGLNASFRGAAKLITQERNRARLRDHLSANPTATRIDILEGLPGVYDYMLKQDKEWFYKQISEKKAAAPTPRKSRVDWALLDQNKAIEIAGVFDEMLASGPKPVQATATAALKRAGLLRQYSNDPTKFPLVAGILQERSESRQNFIRRRLAWAVEQMANSGDPISINKLRRVASLPAETMRDHRQEVINLAEQMNTAIDGGSFFA
;
A
#
# COMPACT_ATOMS: atom_id res chain seq x y z
N MET A 1 -0.07 30.08 -18.78
CA MET A 1 -1.40 29.43 -18.70
C MET A 1 -1.21 27.93 -18.89
N ALA A 2 -1.21 27.16 -17.80
CA ALA A 2 -1.17 25.70 -17.86
C ALA A 2 -2.51 25.20 -18.43
N GLY A 3 -2.48 24.27 -19.39
CA GLY A 3 -3.68 23.64 -19.95
C GLY A 3 -3.95 23.81 -21.46
N ARG A 4 -2.99 24.23 -22.29
CA ARG A 4 -3.13 24.12 -23.75
C ARG A 4 -2.43 22.86 -24.26
N CYS A 5 -3.20 21.88 -24.75
CA CYS A 5 -2.67 20.85 -25.65
C CYS A 5 -2.30 21.51 -26.98
N LEU A 6 -1.16 21.13 -27.55
CA LEU A 6 -0.65 21.59 -28.85
C LEU A 6 -1.20 20.78 -30.03
N CYS A 7 -2.35 20.16 -29.87
CA CYS A 7 -2.99 19.37 -30.91
C CYS A 7 -3.77 20.29 -31.88
N GLN A 8 -3.54 20.16 -33.19
CA GLN A 8 -4.11 21.01 -34.25
C GLN A 8 -5.60 20.79 -34.50
N GLU A 9 -6.14 19.65 -34.06
CA GLU A 9 -7.56 19.32 -34.12
C GLU A 9 -8.12 19.49 -32.70
N GLY A 10 -9.18 20.28 -32.56
CA GLY A 10 -9.76 20.67 -31.27
C GLY A 10 -10.04 19.49 -30.31
N ILE A 11 -10.29 19.82 -29.04
CA ILE A 11 -10.51 18.86 -27.96
C ILE A 11 -11.57 17.83 -28.38
N ASN A 12 -11.15 16.62 -28.72
CA ASN A 12 -12.04 15.46 -28.78
C ASN A 12 -12.26 15.02 -27.33
N PRO A 13 -13.45 15.22 -26.74
CA PRO A 13 -13.72 14.70 -25.41
C PRO A 13 -13.53 13.18 -25.44
N LEU A 14 -12.80 12.66 -24.45
CA LEU A 14 -12.65 11.22 -24.28
C LEU A 14 -14.04 10.57 -24.24
N PRO A 15 -14.22 9.37 -24.84
CA PRO A 15 -15.50 8.69 -24.82
C PRO A 15 -15.94 8.47 -23.36
N VAL A 16 -17.16 8.92 -23.05
CA VAL A 16 -17.79 8.68 -21.75
C VAL A 16 -17.99 7.18 -21.58
N HIS A 17 -17.45 6.60 -20.51
CA HIS A 17 -17.68 5.19 -20.19
C HIS A 17 -19.18 4.96 -19.95
N ALA A 18 -19.76 3.95 -20.60
CA ALA A 18 -21.19 3.67 -20.55
C ALA A 18 -21.71 3.26 -19.15
N ASP A 19 -20.82 2.80 -18.28
CA ASP A 19 -21.15 2.19 -16.98
C ASP A 19 -20.68 3.07 -15.80
N LEU A 20 -21.03 4.36 -15.79
CA LEU A 20 -20.74 5.22 -14.64
C LEU A 20 -21.67 4.89 -13.45
N PRO A 21 -21.18 4.99 -12.20
CA PRO A 21 -22.04 4.93 -11.02
C PRO A 21 -23.14 6.00 -11.07
N GLU A 22 -24.31 5.71 -10.47
CA GLU A 22 -25.44 6.65 -10.45
C GLU A 22 -25.09 7.95 -9.73
N ASP A 23 -24.35 7.84 -8.62
CA ASP A 23 -23.77 8.98 -7.92
C ASP A 23 -22.36 9.27 -8.44
N THR A 24 -22.22 10.41 -9.12
CA THR A 24 -20.96 10.87 -9.69
C THR A 24 -20.20 11.84 -8.78
N GLU A 25 -20.79 12.28 -7.65
CA GLU A 25 -20.15 13.21 -6.72
C GLU A 25 -18.80 12.69 -6.20
N PRO A 26 -18.68 11.41 -5.78
CA PRO A 26 -17.41 10.92 -5.26
C PRO A 26 -16.32 10.85 -6.34
N LEU A 27 -16.69 10.56 -7.58
CA LEU A 27 -15.77 10.59 -8.73
C LEU A 27 -15.31 12.00 -9.04
N LEU A 28 -16.23 12.98 -9.04
CA LEU A 28 -15.91 14.39 -9.22
C LEU A 28 -14.99 14.91 -8.12
N TRP A 29 -15.24 14.50 -6.87
CA TRP A 29 -14.38 14.85 -5.74
C TRP A 29 -12.97 14.30 -5.94
N LEU A 30 -12.83 13.00 -6.24
CA LEU A 30 -11.53 12.36 -6.48
C LEU A 30 -10.77 12.99 -7.64
N ALA A 31 -11.46 13.34 -8.72
CA ALA A 31 -10.87 14.01 -9.87
C ALA A 31 -10.33 15.41 -9.50
N ARG A 32 -11.11 16.19 -8.75
CA ARG A 32 -10.70 17.52 -8.26
C ARG A 32 -9.47 17.44 -7.34
N GLN A 33 -9.46 16.52 -6.39
CA GLN A 33 -8.32 16.36 -5.48
C GLN A 33 -7.08 15.84 -6.20
N SER A 34 -7.25 14.94 -7.17
CA SER A 34 -6.14 14.45 -8.00
C SER A 34 -5.54 15.58 -8.84
N ALA A 35 -6.37 16.43 -9.45
CA ALA A 35 -5.91 17.60 -10.19
C ALA A 35 -5.17 18.59 -9.27
N TRP A 36 -5.67 18.81 -8.06
CA TRP A 36 -5.00 19.65 -7.06
C TRP A 36 -3.62 19.07 -6.71
N MET A 37 -3.52 17.76 -6.46
CA MET A 37 -2.28 17.09 -6.05
C MET A 37 -1.18 17.19 -7.13
N VAL A 38 -1.54 17.15 -8.42
CA VAL A 38 -0.60 17.29 -9.54
C VAL A 38 -0.11 18.73 -9.71
N ASN A 39 -0.94 19.72 -9.33
CA ASN A 39 -0.62 21.14 -9.49
C ASN A 39 -0.03 21.79 -8.21
N SER A 40 -0.05 21.09 -7.08
CA SER A 40 0.50 21.55 -5.81
C SER A 40 2.04 21.38 -5.78
N PRO A 41 2.81 22.27 -5.09
CA PRO A 41 4.27 22.17 -4.96
C PRO A 41 4.77 20.92 -4.21
N GLY A 42 3.86 20.04 -3.78
CA GLY A 42 4.15 18.80 -3.06
C GLY A 42 3.79 18.95 -1.58
N SER A 43 3.31 17.86 -0.99
CA SER A 43 2.80 17.89 0.38
C SER A 43 3.92 17.95 1.43
N PRO A 44 3.75 18.69 2.54
CA PRO A 44 4.81 18.96 3.55
C PRO A 44 5.14 17.77 4.47
N PHE A 45 4.70 16.55 4.13
CA PHE A 45 4.83 15.38 5.01
C PHE A 45 6.17 14.67 4.84
N GLY A 46 6.91 14.48 5.92
CA GLY A 46 8.06 13.55 5.94
C GLY A 46 7.66 12.07 5.78
N GLY A 47 6.40 11.72 6.08
CA GLY A 47 5.86 10.36 5.94
C GLY A 47 4.33 10.30 5.92
N ILE A 48 3.72 10.36 4.73
CA ILE A 48 2.25 10.41 4.54
C ILE A 48 1.48 9.30 5.24
N ARG A 49 2.00 8.07 5.32
CA ARG A 49 1.29 6.95 5.98
C ARG A 49 1.26 7.10 7.49
N ALA A 50 2.36 7.58 8.09
CA ALA A 50 2.43 7.81 9.52
C ALA A 50 1.44 8.91 9.92
N THR A 51 1.43 10.04 9.20
CA THR A 51 0.49 11.14 9.44
C THR A 51 -0.95 10.71 9.22
N LEU A 52 -1.24 10.02 8.11
CA LEU A 52 -2.58 9.54 7.84
C LEU A 52 -3.06 8.55 8.90
N ARG A 53 -2.19 7.65 9.38
CA ARG A 53 -2.49 6.72 10.47
C ARG A 53 -2.85 7.47 11.75
N GLU A 54 -2.09 8.48 12.12
CA GLU A 54 -2.38 9.32 13.29
C GLU A 54 -3.74 10.01 13.17
N LYS A 55 -4.03 10.62 12.02
CA LYS A 55 -5.32 11.29 11.76
C LYS A 55 -6.50 10.34 11.77
N VAL A 56 -6.34 9.11 11.27
CA VAL A 56 -7.36 8.06 11.39
C VAL A 56 -7.66 7.74 12.86
N LEU A 57 -6.63 7.67 13.72
CA LEU A 57 -6.80 7.42 15.15
C LEU A 57 -7.46 8.62 15.87
N GLU A 58 -7.01 9.84 15.59
CA GLU A 58 -7.60 11.08 16.14
C GLU A 58 -9.10 11.20 15.82
N LYS A 59 -9.51 10.83 14.60
CA LYS A 59 -10.91 10.84 14.16
C LYS A 59 -11.74 9.68 14.71
N GLY A 60 -11.21 8.89 15.63
CA GLY A 60 -11.95 7.86 16.38
C GLY A 60 -12.09 6.52 15.67
N PHE A 61 -11.34 6.28 14.58
CA PHE A 61 -11.36 5.00 13.85
C PHE A 61 -10.39 3.96 14.45
N GLY A 62 -10.09 4.06 15.75
CA GLY A 62 -9.21 3.13 16.45
C GLY A 62 -9.63 2.82 17.88
N ARG A 63 -9.01 1.78 18.45
CA ARG A 63 -8.96 1.48 19.88
C ARG A 63 -7.51 1.63 20.34
N GLY A 64 -7.22 2.71 21.06
CA GLY A 64 -5.86 3.06 21.44
C GLY A 64 -4.99 3.30 20.21
N SER A 65 -3.92 2.52 20.04
CA SER A 65 -2.98 2.64 18.92
C SER A 65 -3.35 1.80 17.69
N LEU A 66 -4.41 0.98 17.78
CA LEU A 66 -4.86 0.07 16.74
C LEU A 66 -6.03 0.67 15.95
N ILE A 67 -5.89 0.70 14.62
CA ILE A 67 -6.98 1.10 13.72
C ILE A 67 -8.00 -0.03 13.65
N GLU A 68 -9.29 0.31 13.72
CA GLU A 68 -10.41 -0.61 13.52
C GLU A 68 -10.83 -0.66 12.04
N PRO A 69 -10.45 -1.70 11.27
CA PRO A 69 -10.66 -1.69 9.82
C PRO A 69 -12.13 -1.78 9.43
N ARG A 70 -12.99 -2.35 10.28
CA ARG A 70 -14.44 -2.44 10.04
C ARG A 70 -15.11 -1.08 10.10
N ARG A 71 -14.79 -0.26 11.12
CA ARG A 71 -15.32 1.10 11.23
C ARG A 71 -14.87 1.97 10.06
N LEU A 72 -13.59 1.89 9.72
CA LEU A 72 -13.04 2.64 8.59
C LEU A 72 -13.65 2.20 7.25
N ALA A 73 -13.79 0.90 7.00
CA ALA A 73 -14.43 0.40 5.79
C ALA A 73 -15.89 0.88 5.65
N LYS A 74 -16.64 0.87 6.77
CA LYS A 74 -18.01 1.38 6.81
C LYS A 74 -18.07 2.86 6.46
N ALA A 75 -17.21 3.70 7.07
CA ALA A 75 -17.18 5.13 6.79
C ALA A 75 -16.77 5.46 5.35
N ILE A 76 -15.84 4.68 4.77
CA ILE A 76 -15.46 4.81 3.36
C ILE A 76 -16.65 4.50 2.46
N GLU A 77 -17.38 3.42 2.73
CA GLU A 77 -18.55 3.05 1.93
C GLU A 77 -19.71 4.04 2.11
N GLU A 78 -19.91 4.57 3.32
CA GLU A 78 -20.88 5.65 3.59
C GLU A 78 -20.53 6.95 2.84
N ARG A 79 -19.24 7.24 2.62
CA ARG A 79 -18.78 8.46 1.92
C ARG A 79 -18.76 8.32 0.40
N PHE A 80 -18.24 7.21 -0.13
CA PHE A 80 -17.96 7.06 -1.56
C PHE A 80 -18.96 6.16 -2.29
N GLY A 81 -19.79 5.40 -1.56
CA GLY A 81 -20.73 4.46 -2.14
C GLY A 81 -20.08 3.16 -2.64
N ARG A 82 -20.78 2.03 -2.46
CA ARG A 82 -20.29 0.71 -2.86
C ARG A 82 -20.03 0.61 -4.36
N GLN A 83 -21.00 1.04 -5.18
CA GLN A 83 -20.93 0.96 -6.64
C GLN A 83 -19.71 1.70 -7.19
N THR A 84 -19.43 2.91 -6.67
CA THR A 84 -18.28 3.71 -7.07
C THR A 84 -16.96 3.08 -6.67
N LEU A 85 -16.85 2.52 -5.45
CA LEU A 85 -15.64 1.85 -4.98
C LEU A 85 -15.35 0.56 -5.77
N GLU A 86 -16.39 -0.18 -6.14
CA GLU A 86 -16.30 -1.36 -7.01
C GLU A 86 -15.86 -0.96 -8.41
N TRP A 87 -16.45 0.09 -8.98
CA TRP A 87 -16.07 0.64 -10.28
C TRP A 87 -14.60 1.10 -10.33
N LEU A 88 -14.13 1.74 -9.26
CA LEU A 88 -12.72 2.14 -9.09
C LEU A 88 -11.77 0.95 -8.86
N GLY A 89 -12.29 -0.28 -8.71
CA GLY A 89 -11.50 -1.46 -8.40
C GLY A 89 -10.88 -1.45 -7.00
N THR A 90 -11.46 -0.69 -6.07
CA THR A 90 -10.95 -0.48 -4.70
C THR A 90 -12.03 -0.67 -3.64
N PRO A 91 -12.71 -1.83 -3.61
CA PRO A 91 -13.80 -2.06 -2.67
C PRO A 91 -13.31 -1.96 -1.22
N ALA A 92 -14.15 -1.41 -0.33
CA ALA A 92 -13.87 -1.35 1.10
C ALA A 92 -14.01 -2.72 1.79
N TRP A 93 -14.71 -3.66 1.15
CA TRP A 93 -14.99 -5.01 1.65
C TRP A 93 -14.63 -6.11 0.64
N GLU A 94 -14.18 -7.24 1.17
CA GLU A 94 -13.99 -8.51 0.48
C GLU A 94 -14.97 -9.51 1.11
N GLY A 95 -16.20 -9.56 0.60
CA GLY A 95 -17.32 -10.25 1.26
C GLY A 95 -17.67 -9.59 2.59
N GLU A 96 -17.70 -10.35 3.69
CA GLU A 96 -18.01 -9.83 5.04
C GLU A 96 -16.80 -9.23 5.76
N ARG A 97 -15.62 -9.22 5.13
CA ARG A 97 -14.36 -8.78 5.76
C ARG A 97 -13.91 -7.45 5.16
N PRO A 98 -13.37 -6.52 5.96
CA PRO A 98 -12.74 -5.31 5.43
C PRO A 98 -11.59 -5.67 4.49
N ALA A 99 -11.49 -4.96 3.38
CA ALA A 99 -10.50 -5.22 2.34
C ALA A 99 -9.07 -5.13 2.88
N ALA A 100 -8.20 -6.00 2.37
CA ALA A 100 -6.84 -6.16 2.90
C ALA A 100 -5.98 -4.90 2.72
N TRP A 101 -6.31 -4.07 1.72
CA TRP A 101 -5.57 -2.84 1.42
C TRP A 101 -5.67 -1.80 2.55
N LEU A 102 -6.79 -1.74 3.30
CA LEU A 102 -6.97 -0.80 4.42
C LEU A 102 -5.90 -0.99 5.49
N ARG A 103 -5.64 -2.25 5.87
CA ARG A 103 -4.62 -2.58 6.87
C ARG A 103 -3.21 -2.37 6.32
N ARG A 104 -2.99 -2.73 5.06
CA ARG A 104 -1.67 -2.63 4.42
C ARG A 104 -1.25 -1.18 4.25
N LEU A 105 -2.17 -0.31 3.79
CA LEU A 105 -1.88 1.09 3.53
C LEU A 105 -1.46 1.86 4.78
N LEU A 106 -2.11 1.58 5.92
CA LEU A 106 -1.86 2.22 7.22
C LEU A 106 -0.88 1.45 8.11
N SER A 107 -0.18 0.44 7.57
CA SER A 107 0.85 -0.28 8.32
C SER A 107 2.18 0.48 8.30
N GLY A 108 2.67 0.91 9.46
CA GLY A 108 3.94 1.65 9.59
C GLY A 108 5.20 0.86 9.21
N GLN A 109 5.07 -0.42 8.86
CA GLN A 109 6.19 -1.24 8.36
C GLN A 109 6.54 -0.96 6.89
N LEU A 110 5.73 -0.19 6.15
CA LEU A 110 5.89 0.04 4.71
C LEU A 110 6.40 1.44 4.34
N ASP A 111 6.72 2.30 5.30
CA ASP A 111 7.30 3.61 5.01
C ASP A 111 8.61 3.45 4.22
N GLY A 112 8.66 4.09 3.05
CA GLY A 112 9.80 4.08 2.12
C GLY A 112 9.99 2.82 1.26
N LYS A 113 9.30 1.69 1.50
CA LYS A 113 9.61 0.40 0.83
C LYS A 113 8.64 -0.07 -0.26
N LYS A 114 7.40 0.43 -0.31
CA LYS A 114 6.41 0.09 -1.35
C LYS A 114 5.61 1.30 -1.81
N ARG A 115 5.46 1.47 -3.13
CA ARG A 115 4.54 2.45 -3.72
C ARG A 115 3.12 1.90 -3.65
N SER A 116 2.20 2.66 -3.05
CA SER A 116 0.77 2.38 -3.07
C SER A 116 0.08 3.34 -4.05
N PRO A 117 -1.02 2.95 -4.71
CA PRO A 117 -1.75 3.85 -5.58
C PRO A 117 -2.22 5.11 -4.83
N ALA A 118 -2.03 6.29 -5.42
CA ALA A 118 -2.44 7.57 -4.84
C ALA A 118 -3.94 7.61 -4.51
N LEU A 119 -4.75 6.96 -5.35
CA LEU A 119 -6.19 6.80 -5.17
C LEU A 119 -6.56 6.28 -3.76
N LEU A 120 -5.82 5.31 -3.23
CA LEU A 120 -6.14 4.75 -1.91
C LEU A 120 -5.90 5.75 -0.78
N PHE A 121 -4.91 6.64 -0.93
CA PHE A 121 -4.69 7.72 0.02
C PHE A 121 -5.82 8.75 -0.06
N LEU A 122 -6.23 9.13 -1.26
CA LEU A 122 -7.33 10.06 -1.48
C LEU A 122 -8.65 9.53 -0.91
N ILE A 123 -8.94 8.24 -1.04
CA ILE A 123 -10.14 7.62 -0.45
C ILE A 123 -10.12 7.77 1.08
N ILE A 124 -9.00 7.49 1.75
CA ILE A 124 -8.93 7.66 3.21
C ILE A 124 -9.02 9.15 3.57
N ILE A 125 -8.27 10.02 2.88
CA ILE A 125 -8.29 11.47 3.16
C ILE A 125 -9.71 12.02 3.01
N GLY A 126 -10.41 11.69 1.93
CA GLY A 126 -11.79 12.14 1.68
C GLY A 126 -12.84 11.53 2.60
N THR A 127 -12.49 10.48 3.34
CA THR A 127 -13.32 9.95 4.44
C THR A 127 -13.17 10.79 5.71
N LEU A 128 -12.01 11.41 5.92
CA LEU A 128 -11.67 12.14 7.15
C LEU A 128 -11.81 13.67 7.01
N TYR A 129 -11.69 14.19 5.78
CA TYR A 129 -11.59 15.60 5.45
C TYR A 129 -12.39 15.92 4.19
N GLU A 130 -12.85 17.18 4.10
CA GLU A 130 -13.61 17.67 2.94
C GLU A 130 -12.75 17.92 1.70
N SER A 131 -11.44 18.11 1.89
CA SER A 131 -10.48 18.32 0.80
C SER A 131 -9.06 17.89 1.19
N LEU A 132 -8.20 17.71 0.20
CA LEU A 132 -6.78 17.45 0.40
C LEU A 132 -6.08 18.66 1.05
N GLU A 133 -6.49 19.88 0.69
CA GLU A 133 -6.00 21.11 1.31
C GLU A 133 -6.35 21.17 2.82
N ALA A 134 -7.56 20.78 3.20
CA ALA A 134 -7.95 20.74 4.61
C ALA A 134 -7.11 19.73 5.41
N PHE A 135 -6.80 18.59 4.81
CA PHE A 135 -5.88 17.62 5.40
C PHE A 135 -4.46 18.19 5.54
N GLU A 136 -3.93 18.82 4.49
CA GLU A 136 -2.60 19.43 4.51
C GLU A 136 -2.48 20.57 5.54
N LYS A 137 -3.50 21.41 5.71
CA LYS A 137 -3.53 22.43 6.76
C LYS A 137 -3.43 21.83 8.17
N THR A 138 -4.12 20.72 8.43
CA THR A 138 -3.99 20.03 9.73
C THR A 138 -2.64 19.36 9.93
N ALA A 139 -1.84 19.26 8.87
CA ALA A 139 -0.51 18.73 8.89
C ALA A 139 0.56 19.80 8.85
N GLU A 140 0.30 21.00 8.34
CA GLU A 140 1.16 22.17 8.55
C GLU A 140 1.30 22.49 10.04
N ASP A 141 0.26 22.21 10.84
CA ASP A 141 0.31 22.25 12.31
C ASP A 141 1.20 21.15 12.94
N LEU A 142 1.50 20.06 12.22
CA LEU A 142 2.36 18.95 12.67
C LEU A 142 3.76 18.94 12.00
N SER A 143 3.86 19.51 10.80
CA SER A 143 5.04 19.65 9.94
C SER A 143 5.70 21.01 10.09
N ARG A 144 5.15 21.93 10.88
CA ARG A 144 5.99 22.87 11.61
C ARG A 144 6.74 22.04 12.67
N PRO A 145 8.04 21.74 12.51
CA PRO A 145 8.86 21.87 13.69
C PRO A 145 8.62 23.29 14.19
N GLU A 146 8.11 23.48 15.40
CA GLU A 146 8.24 24.77 16.10
C GLU A 146 9.72 25.18 16.29
N THR A 147 10.68 24.48 15.68
CA THR A 147 12.08 24.43 16.09
C THR A 147 13.10 24.89 15.05
N ILE A 148 12.76 25.53 13.92
CA ILE A 148 13.83 26.10 13.06
C ILE A 148 13.56 27.55 12.61
N GLU A 149 12.36 27.91 12.12
CA GLU A 149 12.12 29.31 11.69
C GLU A 149 11.67 30.24 12.83
N GLU A 150 10.93 29.75 13.83
CA GLU A 150 10.55 30.53 15.03
C GLU A 150 11.69 30.70 16.05
N GLU A 151 12.74 29.86 15.95
CA GLU A 151 13.92 29.91 16.83
C GLU A 151 14.80 31.16 16.57
N LEU A 152 14.80 31.67 15.33
CA LEU A 152 15.63 32.82 14.94
C LEU A 152 14.92 34.17 15.11
N VAL A 153 13.59 34.21 15.06
CA VAL A 153 12.85 35.47 15.25
C VAL A 153 12.52 35.65 16.72
N LEU A 154 13.22 36.61 17.35
CA LEU A 154 12.91 37.04 18.71
C LEU A 154 11.47 37.58 18.77
N PRO A 155 10.66 37.18 19.76
CA PRO A 155 9.36 37.78 19.99
C PRO A 155 9.49 39.28 20.20
N THR A 156 8.53 40.05 19.69
CA THR A 156 8.51 41.52 19.84
C THR A 156 8.62 41.98 21.30
N TRP A 157 8.14 41.16 22.24
CA TRP A 157 8.18 41.43 23.68
C TRP A 157 9.47 40.97 24.38
N SER A 158 10.41 40.28 23.72
CA SER A 158 11.56 39.68 24.41
C SER A 158 12.53 40.72 24.98
N ALA A 159 12.70 41.85 24.29
CA ALA A 159 13.52 42.96 24.78
C ALA A 159 12.93 43.55 26.07
N ASP A 160 11.60 43.68 26.14
CA ASP A 160 10.89 44.11 27.35
C ASP A 160 11.02 43.08 28.48
N LEU A 161 10.91 41.77 28.18
CA LEU A 161 11.15 40.70 29.16
C LEU A 161 12.52 40.85 29.82
N PHE A 162 13.60 40.94 29.04
CA PHE A 162 14.96 41.02 29.60
C PHE A 162 15.17 42.31 30.39
N ARG A 163 14.60 43.44 29.93
CA ARG A 163 14.64 44.70 30.67
C ARG A 163 13.96 44.55 32.04
N LEU A 164 12.76 43.98 32.09
CA LEU A 164 11.98 43.79 33.32
C LEU A 164 12.64 42.78 34.28
N LEU A 165 13.32 41.77 33.75
CA LEU A 165 14.12 40.85 34.56
C LEU A 165 15.33 41.54 35.19
N GLN A 166 15.95 42.51 34.50
CA GLN A 166 17.07 43.29 35.01
C GLN A 166 16.66 44.30 36.08
N THR A 167 15.50 44.96 35.92
CA THR A 167 15.02 45.93 36.93
C THR A 167 14.63 45.25 38.24
N GLY A 168 14.17 43.99 38.19
CA GLY A 168 13.86 43.19 39.38
C GLY A 168 12.65 43.67 40.18
N GLU A 169 11.86 44.58 39.62
CA GLU A 169 10.72 45.24 40.28
C GLU A 169 9.53 44.30 40.52
N CYS A 170 9.35 43.28 39.66
CA CYS A 170 8.26 42.32 39.79
C CYS A 170 8.67 40.90 39.36
N GLY A 171 8.00 39.89 39.92
CA GLY A 171 8.20 38.49 39.53
C GLY A 171 7.51 38.14 38.21
N LEU A 172 7.73 36.93 37.69
CA LEU A 172 7.18 36.46 36.41
C LEU A 172 5.67 36.71 36.20
N PRO A 173 4.78 36.57 37.20
CA PRO A 173 3.36 36.91 37.02
C PRO A 173 3.12 38.41 36.80
N GLY A 174 3.92 39.27 37.43
CA GLY A 174 3.88 40.73 37.22
C GLY A 174 4.40 41.10 35.84
N ILE A 175 5.52 40.51 35.43
CA ILE A 175 6.09 40.65 34.08
C ILE A 175 5.08 40.21 33.03
N SER A 176 4.43 39.05 33.20
CA SER A 176 3.45 38.56 32.23
C SER A 176 2.26 39.52 32.08
N LYS A 177 1.82 40.16 33.16
CA LYS A 177 0.74 41.17 33.14
C LYS A 177 1.17 42.42 32.37
N GLN A 178 2.40 42.89 32.56
CA GLN A 178 2.94 44.06 31.85
C GLN A 178 3.15 43.79 30.35
N LEU A 179 3.54 42.57 29.99
CA LEU A 179 3.71 42.16 28.59
C LEU A 179 2.38 41.80 27.90
N GLY A 180 1.26 41.70 28.63
CA GLY A 180 -0.04 41.29 28.08
C GLY A 180 -0.11 39.82 27.65
N ILE A 181 0.70 38.95 28.25
CA ILE A 181 0.80 37.52 27.89
C ILE A 181 0.43 36.68 29.11
N SER A 182 -0.17 35.50 28.90
CA SER A 182 -0.40 34.58 30.02
C SER A 182 0.93 34.09 30.61
N THR A 183 0.99 33.94 31.93
CA THR A 183 2.21 33.49 32.62
C THR A 183 2.66 32.11 32.13
N TYR A 184 1.72 31.22 31.81
CA TYR A 184 2.01 29.89 31.25
C TYR A 184 2.68 29.98 29.88
N ARG A 185 2.13 30.77 28.95
CA ARG A 185 2.67 30.93 27.59
C ARG A 185 4.05 31.61 27.61
N LEU A 186 4.26 32.53 28.55
CA LEU A 186 5.56 33.13 28.80
C LEU A 186 6.58 32.06 29.25
N ILE A 187 6.24 31.24 30.24
CA ILE A 187 7.10 30.15 30.74
C ILE A 187 7.42 29.13 29.63
N GLU A 188 6.43 28.77 28.83
CA GLU A 188 6.61 27.86 27.70
C GLU A 188 7.61 28.41 26.68
N LYS A 189 7.47 29.66 26.25
CA LYS A 189 8.40 30.29 25.30
C LYS A 189 9.80 30.47 25.88
N ILE A 190 9.93 30.73 27.18
CA ILE A 190 11.22 30.76 27.89
C ILE A 190 11.88 29.37 27.87
N ARG A 191 11.11 28.30 28.16
CA ARG A 191 11.60 26.91 28.12
C ARG A 191 12.03 26.49 26.72
N GLN A 192 11.21 26.79 25.71
CA GLN A 192 11.50 26.47 24.30
C GLN A 192 12.83 27.09 23.86
N ARG A 193 13.09 28.34 24.22
CA ARG A 193 14.31 29.07 23.84
C ARG A 193 15.50 28.90 24.78
N GLY A 194 15.35 28.13 25.86
CA GLY A 194 16.43 27.93 26.85
C GLY A 194 16.86 29.21 27.56
N TRP A 195 15.96 30.20 27.71
CA TRP A 195 16.30 31.45 28.38
C TRP A 195 16.35 31.28 29.89
N ARG A 196 17.39 31.87 30.51
CA ARG A 196 17.57 31.86 31.96
C ARG A 196 16.72 32.94 32.63
N VAL A 197 15.93 32.56 33.61
CA VAL A 197 15.24 33.48 34.53
C VAL A 197 15.80 33.27 35.94
N PRO A 198 16.62 34.20 36.45
CA PRO A 198 17.23 34.05 37.76
C PRO A 198 16.21 33.94 38.90
N LEU A 199 16.45 33.05 39.87
CA LEU A 199 15.65 33.03 41.09
C LEU A 199 15.76 34.37 41.83
N SER A 200 14.62 34.96 42.19
CA SER A 200 14.58 36.18 43.00
C SER A 200 15.20 35.98 44.39
N HIS A 201 15.77 37.04 44.96
CA HIS A 201 16.38 37.01 46.29
C HIS A 201 15.40 36.51 47.37
N GLN A 202 14.13 36.92 47.30
CA GLN A 202 13.08 36.44 48.22
C GLN A 202 12.82 34.93 48.09
N THR A 203 12.85 34.41 46.87
CA THR A 203 12.64 32.98 46.60
C THR A 203 13.82 32.15 47.08
N ARG A 204 15.07 32.60 46.83
CA ARG A 204 16.28 31.97 47.39
C ARG A 204 16.28 31.98 48.92
N LYS A 205 15.93 33.11 49.54
CA LYS A 205 15.84 33.21 51.01
C LYS A 205 14.77 32.28 51.60
N LYS A 206 13.63 32.10 50.93
CA LYS A 206 12.53 31.24 51.39
C LYS A 206 12.83 29.75 51.26
N LEU A 207 13.49 29.34 50.17
CA LEU A 207 13.82 27.93 49.91
C LEU A 207 15.14 27.52 50.59
N GLY A 208 16.13 28.41 50.63
CA GLY A 208 17.49 28.14 51.07
C GLY A 208 18.34 27.50 49.97
N ASP A 209 19.59 27.93 49.84
CA ASP A 209 20.49 27.47 48.76
C ASP A 209 20.79 25.97 48.84
N ALA A 210 20.96 25.42 50.06
CA ALA A 210 21.18 23.99 50.26
C ALA A 210 20.01 23.14 49.72
N LYS A 211 18.77 23.60 49.91
CA LYS A 211 17.56 22.93 49.43
C LYS A 211 17.42 23.04 47.92
N ILE A 212 17.76 24.20 47.34
CA ILE A 212 17.77 24.38 45.89
C ILE A 212 18.76 23.42 45.23
N SER A 213 19.97 23.29 45.78
CA SER A 213 20.97 22.34 45.28
C SER A 213 20.49 20.89 45.36
N ALA A 214 19.88 20.48 46.48
CA ALA A 214 19.33 19.14 46.63
C ALA A 214 18.18 18.86 45.63
N ILE A 215 17.29 19.83 45.42
CA ILE A 215 16.22 19.72 44.41
C ILE A 215 16.81 19.56 43.00
N LYS A 216 17.86 20.33 42.66
CA LYS A 216 18.53 20.21 41.35
C LYS A 216 19.15 18.83 41.17
N GLU A 217 19.78 18.28 42.21
CA GLU A 217 20.36 16.95 42.18
C GLU A 217 19.29 15.86 41.95
N ASP A 218 18.18 15.88 42.70
CA ASP A 218 17.07 14.94 42.51
C ASP A 218 16.44 15.05 41.11
N PHE A 219 16.37 16.26 40.55
CA PHE A 219 15.94 16.50 39.19
C PHE A 219 16.89 15.85 38.17
N MET A 220 18.21 16.02 38.35
CA MET A 220 19.21 15.39 37.48
C MET A 220 19.19 13.86 37.57
N GLN A 221 18.82 13.32 38.73
CA GLN A 221 18.60 11.89 38.93
C GLN A 221 17.29 11.39 38.33
N GLY A 222 16.43 12.25 37.78
CA GLY A 222 15.18 11.84 37.15
C GLY A 222 14.05 11.49 38.12
N MET A 223 14.13 11.93 39.39
CA MET A 223 13.08 11.72 40.38
C MET A 223 11.79 12.42 39.98
N GLU A 224 10.64 11.74 40.10
CA GLU A 224 9.36 12.31 39.70
C GLU A 224 9.06 13.64 40.41
N LYS A 225 8.57 14.65 39.67
CA LYS A 225 8.29 15.98 40.22
C LYS A 225 7.39 15.95 41.47
N THR A 226 6.37 15.08 41.48
CA THR A 226 5.47 14.93 42.63
C THR A 226 6.20 14.40 43.87
N GLN A 227 7.19 13.52 43.67
CA GLN A 227 8.05 12.99 44.72
C GLN A 227 9.03 14.06 45.22
N ILE A 228 9.65 14.83 44.33
CA ILE A 228 10.51 15.99 44.69
C ILE A 228 9.71 17.01 45.53
N MET A 229 8.49 17.34 45.11
CA MET A 229 7.60 18.25 45.85
C MET A 229 7.32 17.77 47.27
N ARG A 230 7.08 16.47 47.47
CA ARG A 230 6.84 15.86 48.78
C ARG A 230 8.11 15.78 49.62
N HIS A 231 9.21 15.31 49.02
CA HIS A 231 10.50 15.10 49.68
C HIS A 231 11.06 16.43 50.22
N HIS A 232 10.98 17.48 49.41
CA HIS A 232 11.45 18.81 49.79
C HIS A 232 10.35 19.70 50.35
N GLY A 233 9.08 19.29 50.40
CA GLY A 233 7.98 20.15 50.87
C GLY A 233 7.92 21.49 50.12
N CYS A 234 7.87 21.45 48.79
CA CYS A 234 7.82 22.64 47.94
C CYS A 234 6.68 22.56 46.91
N SER A 235 6.18 23.74 46.50
CA SER A 235 5.12 23.85 45.49
C SER A 235 5.64 23.62 44.07
N GLU A 236 4.76 23.19 43.17
CA GLU A 236 5.06 23.05 41.74
C GLU A 236 5.60 24.36 41.11
N TRP A 237 5.08 25.51 41.57
CA TRP A 237 5.57 26.83 41.16
C TRP A 237 7.04 27.06 41.52
N ALA A 238 7.47 26.59 42.71
CA ALA A 238 8.86 26.69 43.14
C ALA A 238 9.78 25.81 42.28
N LEU A 239 9.34 24.60 41.92
CA LEU A 239 10.07 23.76 40.98
C LEU A 239 10.19 24.41 39.61
N THR A 240 9.11 25.01 39.10
CA THR A 240 9.12 25.74 37.82
C THR A 240 10.14 26.88 37.84
N LEU A 241 10.22 27.66 38.92
CA LEU A 241 11.23 28.72 39.04
C LEU A 241 12.66 28.18 39.07
N ILE A 242 12.90 27.05 39.76
CA ILE A 242 14.23 26.40 39.77
C ILE A 242 14.62 25.89 38.38
N GLU A 243 13.66 25.33 37.62
CA GLU A 243 13.88 24.91 36.23
C GLU A 243 14.22 26.07 35.30
N LEU A 244 13.66 27.26 35.52
CA LEU A 244 13.92 28.44 34.69
C LEU A 244 15.25 29.13 35.05
N ASP A 245 15.73 28.99 36.29
CA ASP A 245 17.04 29.51 36.73
C ASP A 245 18.21 28.69 36.19
N GLU A 246 17.97 27.43 35.81
CA GLU A 246 18.96 26.51 35.24
C GLU A 246 18.47 25.92 33.90
N PRO A 247 18.64 26.65 32.77
CA PRO A 247 18.27 26.14 31.46
C PRO A 247 18.93 24.79 31.18
N GLY A 248 18.16 23.84 30.67
CA GLY A 248 18.61 22.47 30.42
C GLY A 248 18.33 21.48 31.56
N LEU A 249 18.06 21.93 32.78
CA LEU A 249 17.70 21.04 33.90
C LEU A 249 16.47 20.17 33.58
N ASN A 250 15.45 20.76 32.96
CA ASN A 250 14.25 20.01 32.55
C ASN A 250 14.55 18.98 31.44
N ALA A 251 15.47 19.28 30.53
CA ALA A 251 15.88 18.33 29.49
C ALA A 251 16.67 17.16 30.08
N SER A 252 17.62 17.43 30.97
CA SER A 252 18.36 16.41 31.75
C SER A 252 17.42 15.54 32.55
N PHE A 253 16.44 16.14 33.24
CA PHE A 253 15.39 15.42 33.96
C PHE A 253 14.58 14.49 33.05
N ARG A 254 14.10 14.97 31.90
CA ARG A 254 13.35 14.14 30.95
C ARG A 254 14.20 12.97 30.45
N GLY A 255 15.48 13.20 30.19
CA GLY A 255 16.45 12.16 29.81
C GLY A 255 16.60 11.10 30.90
N ALA A 256 16.87 11.51 32.14
CA ALA A 256 17.03 10.62 33.27
C ALA A 256 15.74 9.84 33.60
N ALA A 257 14.59 10.52 33.62
CA ALA A 257 13.28 9.90 33.84
C ALA A 257 12.92 8.88 32.75
N LYS A 258 13.30 9.15 31.49
CA LYS A 258 13.16 8.19 30.38
C LYS A 258 14.00 6.94 30.63
N LEU A 259 15.27 7.09 31.01
CA LEU A 259 16.15 5.96 31.33
C LEU A 259 15.64 5.13 32.50
N ILE A 260 15.16 5.77 33.57
CA ILE A 260 14.55 5.08 34.73
C ILE A 260 13.32 4.29 34.30
N THR A 261 12.45 4.89 33.49
CA THR A 261 11.24 4.23 32.99
C THR A 261 11.59 3.03 32.11
N GLN A 262 12.59 3.19 31.25
CA GLN A 262 13.11 2.13 30.41
C GLN A 262 13.65 0.97 31.27
N GLU A 263 14.52 1.24 32.24
CA GLU A 263 15.11 0.19 33.08
C GLU A 263 14.06 -0.50 33.97
N ARG A 264 13.08 0.24 34.51
CA ARG A 264 11.95 -0.32 35.25
C ARG A 264 11.15 -1.31 34.39
N ASN A 265 10.89 -0.94 33.14
CA ASN A 265 10.17 -1.80 32.20
C ASN A 265 11.03 -3.00 31.77
N ARG A 266 12.35 -2.84 31.62
CA ARG A 266 13.30 -3.95 31.38
C ARG A 266 13.32 -4.94 32.55
N ALA A 267 13.34 -4.46 33.78
CA ALA A 267 13.29 -5.28 34.98
C ALA A 267 11.99 -6.09 35.04
N ARG A 268 10.83 -5.45 34.85
CA ARG A 268 9.53 -6.14 34.80
C ARG A 268 9.47 -7.22 33.72
N LEU A 269 10.05 -6.96 32.55
CA LEU A 269 10.13 -7.97 31.49
C LEU A 269 11.04 -9.14 31.88
N ARG A 270 12.20 -8.87 32.48
CA ARG A 270 13.11 -9.92 32.98
C ARG A 270 12.43 -10.80 34.04
N ASP A 271 11.71 -10.20 34.97
CA ASP A 271 10.95 -10.92 36.01
C ASP A 271 9.84 -11.79 35.39
N HIS A 272 9.18 -11.29 34.36
CA HIS A 272 8.15 -12.06 33.65
C HIS A 272 8.73 -13.23 32.86
N LEU A 273 9.88 -13.03 32.20
CA LEU A 273 10.58 -14.06 31.44
C LEU A 273 11.23 -15.12 32.35
N SER A 274 11.69 -14.74 33.55
CA SER A 274 12.21 -15.69 34.53
C SER A 274 11.09 -16.58 35.09
N ALA A 275 9.91 -16.01 35.34
CA ALA A 275 8.73 -16.77 35.74
C ALA A 275 8.16 -17.64 34.60
N ASN A 276 8.32 -17.22 33.34
CA ASN A 276 7.78 -17.91 32.16
C ASN A 276 8.84 -18.03 31.04
N PRO A 277 9.76 -19.02 31.12
CA PRO A 277 10.88 -19.13 30.17
C PRO A 277 10.46 -19.39 28.71
N THR A 278 9.25 -19.89 28.48
CA THR A 278 8.69 -20.15 27.14
C THR A 278 7.73 -19.06 26.66
N ALA A 279 7.61 -17.96 27.39
CA ALA A 279 6.69 -16.88 27.06
C ALA A 279 6.95 -16.32 25.66
N THR A 280 5.89 -16.28 24.87
CA THR A 280 5.88 -15.69 23.53
C THR A 280 5.56 -14.21 23.59
N ARG A 281 5.69 -13.54 22.45
CA ARG A 281 5.27 -12.14 22.30
C ARG A 281 3.80 -11.92 22.64
N ILE A 282 2.95 -12.91 22.39
CA ILE A 282 1.51 -12.84 22.71
C ILE A 282 1.34 -12.95 24.22
N ASP A 283 2.04 -13.88 24.86
CA ASP A 283 1.99 -14.06 26.32
C ASP A 283 2.49 -12.80 27.06
N ILE A 284 3.52 -12.13 26.54
CA ILE A 284 4.02 -10.86 27.10
C ILE A 284 3.03 -9.72 26.86
N LEU A 285 2.34 -9.69 25.71
CA LEU A 285 1.30 -8.69 25.43
C LEU A 285 0.10 -8.87 26.37
N GLU A 286 -0.31 -10.11 26.62
CA GLU A 286 -1.43 -10.42 27.53
C GLU A 286 -1.07 -10.18 28.99
N GLY A 287 0.14 -10.56 29.41
CA GLY A 287 0.61 -10.42 30.80
C GLY A 287 1.08 -9.02 31.16
N LEU A 288 1.69 -8.27 30.24
CA LEU A 288 2.31 -6.96 30.47
C LEU A 288 2.08 -5.97 29.30
N PRO A 289 0.81 -5.61 28.98
CA PRO A 289 0.50 -4.81 27.78
C PRO A 289 1.19 -3.44 27.78
N GLY A 290 1.27 -2.76 28.92
CA GLY A 290 1.92 -1.44 29.03
C GLY A 290 3.44 -1.50 28.84
N VAL A 291 4.09 -2.56 29.30
CA VAL A 291 5.54 -2.78 29.12
C VAL A 291 5.81 -3.12 27.65
N TYR A 292 5.00 -3.99 27.06
CA TYR A 292 5.07 -4.36 25.64
C TYR A 292 5.00 -3.13 24.73
N ASP A 293 3.98 -2.29 24.91
CA ASP A 293 3.76 -1.09 24.11
C ASP A 293 4.91 -0.07 24.26
N TYR A 294 5.39 0.13 25.48
CA TYR A 294 6.50 1.04 25.74
C TYR A 294 7.79 0.54 25.07
N MET A 295 8.12 -0.73 25.24
CA MET A 295 9.33 -1.35 24.68
C MET A 295 9.33 -1.30 23.16
N LEU A 296 8.19 -1.56 22.52
CA LEU A 296 8.10 -1.54 21.06
C LEU A 296 8.33 -0.13 20.47
N LYS A 297 7.96 0.93 21.23
CA LYS A 297 8.12 2.33 20.83
C LYS A 297 9.51 2.88 21.13
N GLN A 298 10.08 2.55 22.29
CA GLN A 298 11.29 3.22 22.82
C GLN A 298 12.54 2.33 22.84
N ASP A 299 12.40 1.00 22.86
CA ASP A 299 13.52 0.06 23.08
C ASP A 299 13.34 -1.27 22.33
N LYS A 300 12.97 -1.14 21.06
CA LYS A 300 12.52 -2.25 20.22
C LYS A 300 13.58 -3.32 20.03
N GLU A 301 14.82 -2.91 19.76
CA GLU A 301 15.92 -3.85 19.48
C GLU A 301 16.30 -4.66 20.70
N TRP A 302 16.37 -4.03 21.88
CA TRP A 302 16.64 -4.74 23.12
C TRP A 302 15.53 -5.75 23.42
N PHE A 303 14.26 -5.34 23.27
CA PHE A 303 13.10 -6.22 23.48
C PHE A 303 13.16 -7.49 22.61
N TYR A 304 13.47 -7.37 21.32
CA TYR A 304 13.56 -8.53 20.43
C TYR A 304 14.76 -9.44 20.74
N LYS A 305 15.87 -8.90 21.26
CA LYS A 305 17.01 -9.72 21.71
C LYS A 305 16.68 -10.57 22.95
N GLN A 306 15.79 -10.09 23.82
CA GLN A 306 15.41 -10.81 25.04
C GLN A 306 14.40 -11.93 24.79
N ILE A 307 13.59 -11.82 23.74
CA ILE A 307 12.60 -12.84 23.39
C ILE A 307 13.30 -13.86 22.50
N SER A 308 13.34 -15.12 22.92
CA SER A 308 13.92 -16.18 22.11
C SER A 308 13.27 -16.16 20.72
N GLU A 309 14.08 -15.96 19.67
CA GLU A 309 13.62 -16.18 18.31
C GLU A 309 13.16 -17.64 18.22
N LYS A 310 11.84 -17.86 18.14
CA LYS A 310 11.36 -19.18 17.76
C LYS A 310 12.01 -19.48 16.42
N LYS A 311 12.86 -20.51 16.38
CA LYS A 311 13.25 -21.16 15.13
C LYS A 311 11.95 -21.35 14.36
N ALA A 312 11.78 -20.63 13.26
CA ALA A 312 10.58 -20.75 12.44
C ALA A 312 10.38 -22.24 12.21
N ALA A 313 9.25 -22.78 12.65
CA ALA A 313 8.92 -24.17 12.37
C ALA A 313 9.12 -24.36 10.86
N ALA A 314 9.96 -25.32 10.49
CA ALA A 314 10.31 -25.57 9.09
C ALA A 314 9.00 -25.57 8.29
N PRO A 315 8.93 -24.84 7.16
CA PRO A 315 7.68 -24.68 6.44
C PRO A 315 7.17 -26.06 6.05
N THR A 316 6.15 -26.56 6.78
CA THR A 316 5.45 -27.77 6.39
C THR A 316 4.86 -27.50 5.01
N PRO A 317 5.20 -28.30 3.99
CA PRO A 317 4.71 -28.08 2.65
C PRO A 317 3.18 -28.07 2.71
N ARG A 318 2.58 -26.95 2.29
CA ARG A 318 1.12 -26.83 2.22
C ARG A 318 0.62 -27.94 1.31
N LYS A 319 -0.22 -28.84 1.81
CA LYS A 319 -0.93 -29.83 0.99
C LYS A 319 -1.58 -29.10 -0.18
N SER A 320 -1.31 -29.53 -1.42
CA SER A 320 -1.91 -28.91 -2.60
C SER A 320 -3.42 -29.03 -2.49
N ARG A 321 -4.12 -27.89 -2.58
CA ARG A 321 -5.60 -27.86 -2.58
C ARG A 321 -6.21 -28.37 -3.87
N VAL A 322 -5.36 -28.58 -4.89
CA VAL A 322 -5.76 -28.99 -6.24
C VAL A 322 -5.20 -30.39 -6.47
N ASP A 323 -6.09 -31.31 -6.82
CA ASP A 323 -5.74 -32.62 -7.36
C ASP A 323 -5.39 -32.46 -8.84
N TRP A 324 -4.09 -32.37 -9.12
CA TRP A 324 -3.59 -32.16 -10.47
C TRP A 324 -3.82 -33.38 -11.37
N ALA A 325 -3.85 -34.59 -10.80
CA ALA A 325 -4.08 -35.80 -11.59
C ALA A 325 -5.51 -35.84 -12.13
N LEU A 326 -6.49 -35.51 -11.29
CA LEU A 326 -7.89 -35.43 -11.71
C LEU A 326 -8.12 -34.30 -12.72
N LEU A 327 -7.47 -33.14 -12.51
CA LEU A 327 -7.57 -32.01 -13.45
C LEU A 327 -6.98 -32.36 -14.83
N ASP A 328 -5.81 -33.00 -14.86
CA ASP A 328 -5.15 -33.43 -16.10
C ASP A 328 -5.99 -34.45 -16.86
N GLN A 329 -6.59 -35.43 -16.17
CA GLN A 329 -7.51 -36.39 -16.79
C GLN A 329 -8.71 -35.72 -17.46
N ASN A 330 -9.39 -34.82 -16.75
CA ASN A 330 -10.56 -34.11 -17.29
C ASN A 330 -10.18 -33.25 -18.51
N LYS A 331 -9.04 -32.56 -18.44
CA LYS A 331 -8.55 -31.72 -19.53
C LYS A 331 -8.02 -32.51 -20.72
N ALA A 332 -7.48 -33.71 -20.50
CA ALA A 332 -7.08 -34.62 -21.56
C ALA A 332 -8.28 -35.04 -22.40
N ILE A 333 -9.41 -35.40 -21.77
CA ILE A 333 -10.66 -35.76 -22.46
C ILE A 333 -11.19 -34.57 -23.28
N GLU A 334 -11.23 -33.38 -22.68
CA GLU A 334 -11.69 -32.17 -23.36
C GLU A 334 -10.83 -31.84 -24.60
N ILE A 335 -9.50 -31.93 -24.47
CA ILE A 335 -8.58 -31.66 -25.59
C ILE A 335 -8.70 -32.71 -26.69
N ALA A 336 -8.91 -33.99 -26.36
CA ALA A 336 -9.16 -35.02 -27.35
C ALA A 336 -10.42 -34.69 -28.18
N GLY A 337 -11.52 -34.30 -27.52
CA GLY A 337 -12.74 -33.86 -28.20
C GLY A 337 -12.53 -32.64 -29.11
N VAL A 338 -11.74 -31.66 -28.66
CA VAL A 338 -11.37 -30.51 -29.50
C VAL A 338 -10.59 -30.94 -30.76
N PHE A 339 -9.70 -31.93 -30.66
CA PHE A 339 -9.02 -32.46 -31.84
C PHE A 339 -9.97 -33.17 -32.79
N ASP A 340 -10.90 -33.97 -32.27
CA ASP A 340 -11.92 -34.64 -33.09
C ASP A 340 -12.78 -33.62 -33.85
N GLU A 341 -13.21 -32.53 -33.20
CA GLU A 341 -13.93 -31.43 -33.84
C GLU A 341 -13.09 -30.71 -34.91
N MET A 342 -11.79 -30.51 -34.68
CA MET A 342 -10.89 -29.85 -35.63
C MET A 342 -10.59 -30.69 -36.88
N LEU A 343 -10.67 -32.02 -36.73
CA LEU A 343 -10.41 -32.99 -37.78
C LEU A 343 -11.68 -33.48 -38.47
N ALA A 344 -12.87 -33.16 -37.93
CA ALA A 344 -14.15 -33.52 -38.52
C ALA A 344 -14.31 -33.00 -39.96
N SER A 345 -14.89 -33.84 -40.82
CA SER A 345 -15.18 -33.51 -42.22
C SER A 345 -16.38 -32.56 -42.34
N GLY A 346 -16.28 -31.55 -43.21
CA GLY A 346 -17.38 -30.61 -43.50
C GLY A 346 -16.91 -29.15 -43.57
N PRO A 347 -16.60 -28.51 -42.43
CA PRO A 347 -16.14 -27.13 -42.43
C PRO A 347 -14.75 -27.00 -43.06
N LYS A 348 -14.40 -25.77 -43.45
CA LYS A 348 -13.09 -25.43 -44.01
C LYS A 348 -11.96 -25.92 -43.07
N PRO A 349 -11.08 -26.87 -43.47
CA PRO A 349 -10.12 -27.52 -42.57
C PRO A 349 -9.18 -26.54 -41.85
N VAL A 350 -9.21 -26.42 -40.52
CA VAL A 350 -8.23 -25.60 -39.78
C VAL A 350 -7.09 -26.49 -39.30
N GLN A 351 -5.84 -25.99 -39.34
CA GLN A 351 -4.69 -26.78 -38.90
C GLN A 351 -4.84 -27.18 -37.43
N ALA A 352 -4.76 -28.48 -37.17
CA ALA A 352 -4.87 -29.04 -35.82
C ALA A 352 -3.56 -28.93 -35.05
N THR A 353 -3.22 -27.73 -34.55
CA THR A 353 -2.00 -27.51 -33.75
C THR A 353 -2.27 -27.59 -32.25
N ALA A 354 -1.25 -27.99 -31.47
CA ALA A 354 -1.29 -27.98 -30.01
C ALA A 354 -1.80 -26.65 -29.42
N THR A 355 -1.30 -25.52 -29.93
CA THR A 355 -1.71 -24.19 -29.47
C THR A 355 -3.17 -23.89 -29.77
N ALA A 356 -3.67 -24.29 -30.94
CA ALA A 356 -5.07 -24.08 -31.31
C ALA A 356 -6.02 -24.92 -30.44
N ALA A 357 -5.65 -26.18 -30.16
CA ALA A 357 -6.41 -27.05 -29.27
C ALA A 357 -6.44 -26.52 -27.83
N LEU A 358 -5.28 -26.14 -27.28
CA LEU A 358 -5.14 -25.56 -25.93
C LEU A 358 -5.93 -24.25 -25.77
N LYS A 359 -5.99 -23.42 -26.83
CA LYS A 359 -6.76 -22.17 -26.81
C LYS A 359 -8.26 -22.44 -26.80
N ARG A 360 -8.74 -23.41 -27.58
CA ARG A 360 -10.16 -23.81 -27.61
C ARG A 360 -10.61 -24.45 -26.29
N ALA A 361 -9.76 -25.25 -25.64
CA ALA A 361 -10.03 -25.86 -24.32
C ALA A 361 -9.82 -24.92 -23.12
N GLY A 362 -9.51 -23.64 -23.35
CA GLY A 362 -9.25 -22.65 -22.29
C GLY A 362 -8.02 -22.95 -21.41
N LEU A 363 -7.14 -23.87 -21.80
CA LEU A 363 -6.03 -24.38 -20.99
C LEU A 363 -4.68 -23.71 -21.29
N LEU A 364 -4.58 -22.95 -22.39
CA LEU A 364 -3.31 -22.42 -22.90
C LEU A 364 -2.42 -21.78 -21.82
N ARG A 365 -2.96 -20.83 -21.04
CA ARG A 365 -2.18 -20.12 -20.01
C ARG A 365 -1.70 -21.05 -18.89
N GLN A 366 -2.54 -21.99 -18.46
CA GLN A 366 -2.20 -22.90 -17.37
C GLN A 366 -1.12 -23.89 -17.81
N TYR A 367 -1.28 -24.44 -19.01
CA TYR A 367 -0.30 -25.34 -19.61
C TYR A 367 1.03 -24.64 -19.87
N SER A 368 1.04 -23.43 -20.43
CA SER A 368 2.29 -22.68 -20.69
C SER A 368 3.06 -22.31 -19.42
N ASN A 369 2.38 -22.10 -18.30
CA ASN A 369 3.04 -21.76 -17.04
C ASN A 369 3.73 -22.97 -16.41
N ASP A 370 3.12 -24.15 -16.49
CA ASP A 370 3.67 -25.37 -15.89
C ASP A 370 3.18 -26.63 -16.63
N PRO A 371 3.84 -27.00 -17.74
CA PRO A 371 3.48 -28.18 -18.53
C PRO A 371 3.66 -29.49 -17.76
N THR A 372 4.54 -29.51 -16.74
CA THR A 372 4.88 -30.73 -15.98
C THR A 372 3.70 -31.28 -15.17
N LYS A 373 2.69 -30.43 -14.92
CA LYS A 373 1.46 -30.79 -14.23
C LYS A 373 0.42 -31.46 -15.12
N PHE A 374 0.66 -31.51 -16.43
CA PHE A 374 -0.30 -31.99 -17.43
C PHE A 374 0.29 -33.07 -18.37
N PRO A 375 0.80 -34.19 -17.82
CA PRO A 375 1.44 -35.23 -18.63
C PRO A 375 0.48 -35.91 -19.63
N LEU A 376 -0.78 -36.13 -19.29
CA LEU A 376 -1.75 -36.77 -20.20
C LEU A 376 -2.10 -35.83 -21.37
N VAL A 377 -2.34 -34.56 -21.06
CA VAL A 377 -2.54 -33.53 -22.10
C VAL A 377 -1.31 -33.42 -23.00
N ALA A 378 -0.09 -33.45 -22.44
CA ALA A 378 1.13 -33.39 -23.23
C ALA A 378 1.22 -34.55 -24.23
N GLY A 379 0.86 -35.77 -23.81
CA GLY A 379 0.78 -36.94 -24.69
C GLY A 379 -0.19 -36.74 -25.86
N ILE A 380 -1.41 -36.27 -25.57
CA ILE A 380 -2.43 -36.03 -26.62
C ILE A 380 -1.99 -34.93 -27.58
N LEU A 381 -1.40 -33.85 -27.08
CA LEU A 381 -0.90 -32.76 -27.92
C LEU A 381 0.20 -33.25 -28.86
N GLN A 382 1.10 -34.13 -28.40
CA GLN A 382 2.16 -34.69 -29.23
C GLN A 382 1.61 -35.66 -30.28
N GLU A 383 0.68 -36.53 -29.90
CA GLU A 383 0.10 -37.55 -30.78
C GLU A 383 -0.81 -36.96 -31.86
N ARG A 384 -1.68 -36.01 -31.47
CA ARG A 384 -2.76 -35.52 -32.34
C ARG A 384 -2.46 -34.22 -33.07
N SER A 385 -1.33 -33.56 -32.77
CA SER A 385 -0.95 -32.36 -33.53
C SER A 385 -0.64 -32.69 -34.97
N GLU A 386 -1.35 -32.04 -35.88
CA GLU A 386 -1.22 -32.21 -37.32
C GLU A 386 0.03 -31.49 -37.84
N SER A 387 0.90 -32.24 -38.52
CA SER A 387 2.04 -31.68 -39.24
C SER A 387 1.57 -30.74 -40.35
N ARG A 388 2.42 -29.76 -40.71
CA ARG A 388 2.09 -28.82 -41.79
C ARG A 388 1.78 -29.52 -43.13
N GLN A 389 2.48 -30.61 -43.44
CA GLN A 389 2.25 -31.39 -44.66
C GLN A 389 0.89 -32.09 -44.65
N ASN A 390 0.53 -32.74 -43.53
CA ASN A 390 -0.76 -33.43 -43.41
C ASN A 390 -1.93 -32.44 -43.49
N PHE A 391 -1.77 -31.27 -42.88
CA PHE A 391 -2.73 -30.17 -43.00
C PHE A 391 -2.92 -29.72 -44.45
N ILE A 392 -1.83 -29.49 -45.19
CA ILE A 392 -1.91 -29.08 -46.60
C ILE A 392 -2.65 -30.14 -47.42
N ARG A 393 -2.33 -31.42 -47.24
CA ARG A 393 -3.00 -32.54 -47.92
C ARG A 393 -4.51 -32.55 -47.65
N ARG A 394 -4.91 -32.50 -46.38
CA ARG A 394 -6.33 -32.46 -45.98
C ARG A 394 -7.04 -31.23 -46.55
N ARG A 395 -6.36 -30.09 -46.55
CA ARG A 395 -6.89 -28.82 -47.08
C ARG A 395 -7.05 -28.84 -48.60
N LEU A 396 -6.14 -29.48 -49.31
CA LEU A 396 -6.21 -29.69 -50.76
C LEU A 396 -7.33 -30.66 -51.12
N ALA A 397 -7.42 -31.80 -50.44
CA ALA A 397 -8.50 -32.77 -50.63
C ALA A 397 -9.88 -32.14 -50.44
N TRP A 398 -10.07 -31.39 -49.35
CA TRP A 398 -11.30 -30.64 -49.12
C TRP A 398 -11.57 -29.62 -50.24
N ALA A 399 -10.57 -28.87 -50.68
CA ALA A 399 -10.76 -27.86 -51.71
C ALA A 399 -11.14 -28.48 -53.07
N VAL A 400 -10.54 -29.61 -53.43
CA VAL A 400 -10.88 -30.36 -54.65
C VAL A 400 -12.29 -30.92 -54.55
N GLU A 401 -12.69 -31.48 -53.40
CA GLU A 401 -14.05 -31.96 -53.16
C GLU A 401 -15.08 -30.84 -53.29
N GLN A 402 -14.81 -29.65 -52.75
CA GLN A 402 -15.70 -28.49 -52.92
C GLN A 402 -15.83 -28.07 -54.39
N MET A 403 -14.73 -28.10 -55.15
CA MET A 403 -14.75 -27.79 -56.59
C MET A 403 -15.47 -28.87 -57.41
N ALA A 404 -15.32 -30.15 -57.03
CA ALA A 404 -16.06 -31.26 -57.61
C ALA A 404 -17.58 -31.06 -57.42
N ASN A 405 -17.99 -30.74 -56.19
CA ASN A 405 -19.38 -30.50 -55.84
C ASN A 405 -19.97 -29.26 -56.53
N SER A 406 -19.16 -28.24 -56.86
CA SER A 406 -19.60 -27.06 -57.61
C SER A 406 -19.54 -27.22 -59.13
N GLY A 407 -18.92 -28.30 -59.64
CA GLY A 407 -18.70 -28.52 -61.07
C GLY A 407 -17.66 -27.58 -61.70
N ASP A 408 -16.82 -26.94 -60.88
CA ASP A 408 -15.79 -26.01 -61.37
C ASP A 408 -14.53 -26.75 -61.84
N PRO A 409 -13.98 -26.43 -63.02
CA PRO A 409 -12.71 -27.00 -63.43
C PRO A 409 -11.56 -26.50 -62.55
N ILE A 410 -10.62 -27.40 -62.24
CA ILE A 410 -9.46 -27.13 -61.40
C ILE A 410 -8.46 -26.28 -62.17
N SER A 411 -8.16 -25.10 -61.63
CA SER A 411 -7.05 -24.24 -62.06
C SER A 411 -6.28 -23.73 -60.85
N ILE A 412 -4.99 -23.41 -61.01
CA ILE A 412 -4.13 -22.96 -59.90
C ILE A 412 -4.71 -21.73 -59.17
N ASN A 413 -5.33 -20.81 -59.90
CA ASN A 413 -5.90 -19.59 -59.33
C ASN A 413 -7.23 -19.84 -58.60
N LYS A 414 -8.07 -20.75 -59.09
CA LYS A 414 -9.31 -21.12 -58.39
C LYS A 414 -8.99 -21.95 -57.14
N LEU A 415 -8.17 -22.99 -57.29
CA LEU A 415 -7.83 -23.91 -56.21
C LEU A 415 -7.14 -23.19 -55.04
N ARG A 416 -6.15 -22.33 -55.32
CA ARG A 416 -5.46 -21.57 -54.26
C ARG A 416 -6.41 -20.65 -53.47
N ARG A 417 -7.44 -20.09 -54.12
CA ARG A 417 -8.43 -19.22 -53.48
C ARG A 417 -9.36 -20.03 -52.58
N VAL A 418 -9.89 -21.15 -53.09
CA VAL A 418 -10.75 -22.07 -52.33
C VAL A 418 -10.01 -22.64 -51.12
N ALA A 419 -8.82 -23.21 -51.33
CA ALA A 419 -7.98 -23.76 -50.26
C ALA A 419 -7.41 -22.66 -49.34
N SER A 420 -7.30 -21.43 -49.83
CA SER A 420 -6.59 -20.31 -49.19
C SER A 420 -5.14 -20.67 -48.85
N LEU A 421 -4.44 -21.22 -49.84
CA LEU A 421 -3.04 -21.60 -49.75
C LEU A 421 -2.20 -20.78 -50.76
N PRO A 422 -0.90 -20.55 -50.52
CA PRO A 422 -0.02 -19.87 -51.47
C PRO A 422 0.11 -20.63 -52.79
N ALA A 423 0.41 -19.90 -53.87
CA ALA A 423 0.61 -20.52 -55.19
C ALA A 423 1.81 -21.48 -55.20
N GLU A 424 2.86 -21.20 -54.42
CA GLU A 424 4.03 -22.10 -54.27
C GLU A 424 3.61 -23.49 -53.80
N THR A 425 2.75 -23.56 -52.78
CA THR A 425 2.24 -24.82 -52.23
C THR A 425 1.45 -25.62 -53.27
N MET A 426 0.79 -24.95 -54.22
CA MET A 426 0.12 -25.66 -55.32
C MET A 426 1.11 -26.31 -56.29
N ARG A 427 2.29 -25.71 -56.49
CA ARG A 427 3.36 -26.27 -57.33
C ARG A 427 4.02 -27.45 -56.65
N ASP A 428 4.38 -27.28 -55.38
CA ASP A 428 5.00 -28.34 -54.57
C ASP A 428 4.13 -29.59 -54.47
N HIS A 429 2.81 -29.42 -54.46
CA HIS A 429 1.82 -30.48 -54.36
C HIS A 429 1.10 -30.79 -55.68
N ARG A 430 1.69 -30.45 -56.85
CA ARG A 430 1.07 -30.64 -58.18
C ARG A 430 0.52 -32.05 -58.39
N GLN A 431 1.36 -33.07 -58.15
CA GLN A 431 0.98 -34.46 -58.38
C GLN A 431 -0.14 -34.92 -57.45
N GLU A 432 -0.14 -34.46 -56.19
CA GLU A 432 -1.19 -34.78 -55.22
C GLU A 432 -2.55 -34.20 -55.67
N VAL A 433 -2.55 -32.97 -56.22
CA VAL A 433 -3.77 -32.34 -56.77
C VAL A 433 -4.32 -33.10 -57.98
N ILE A 434 -3.45 -33.53 -58.90
CA ILE A 434 -3.87 -34.30 -60.09
C ILE A 434 -4.50 -35.63 -59.66
N ASN A 435 -3.85 -36.36 -58.76
CA ASN A 435 -4.37 -37.64 -58.26
C ASN A 435 -5.74 -37.46 -57.56
N LEU A 436 -5.92 -36.38 -56.77
CA LEU A 436 -7.19 -36.05 -56.13
C LEU A 436 -8.28 -35.70 -57.14
N ALA A 437 -7.93 -34.97 -58.21
CA ALA A 437 -8.86 -34.60 -59.27
C ALA A 437 -9.37 -35.83 -60.03
N GLU A 438 -8.48 -36.76 -60.35
CA GLU A 438 -8.81 -38.04 -60.99
C GLU A 438 -9.72 -38.90 -60.09
N GLN A 439 -9.39 -39.01 -58.80
CA GLN A 439 -10.19 -39.76 -57.83
C GLN A 439 -11.61 -39.20 -57.65
N MET A 440 -11.76 -37.87 -57.75
CA MET A 440 -13.04 -37.18 -57.57
C MET A 440 -13.77 -36.89 -58.89
N ASN A 441 -13.22 -37.34 -60.03
CA ASN A 441 -13.74 -37.13 -61.38
C ASN A 441 -13.98 -35.64 -61.72
N THR A 442 -13.08 -34.77 -61.27
CA THR A 442 -13.17 -33.31 -61.48
C THR A 442 -12.34 -32.89 -62.70
N ALA A 443 -12.94 -32.11 -63.60
CA ALA A 443 -12.24 -31.62 -64.79
C ALA A 443 -11.05 -30.70 -64.43
N ILE A 444 -9.92 -30.89 -65.10
CA ILE A 444 -8.78 -29.97 -65.04
C ILE A 444 -8.88 -28.99 -66.21
N ASP A 445 -8.69 -27.71 -65.95
CA ASP A 445 -8.64 -26.68 -67.00
C ASP A 445 -7.41 -26.91 -67.91
N GLY A 446 -7.63 -27.11 -69.21
CA GLY A 446 -6.60 -27.46 -70.19
C GLY A 446 -5.54 -26.37 -70.42
N GLY A 447 -5.80 -25.13 -69.99
CA GLY A 447 -4.80 -24.05 -69.96
C GLY A 447 -4.10 -23.89 -68.61
N SER A 448 -4.40 -24.76 -67.63
CA SER A 448 -3.88 -24.66 -66.28
C SER A 448 -2.56 -25.40 -66.11
N PHE A 449 -1.81 -25.03 -65.08
CA PHE A 449 -0.56 -25.69 -64.67
C PHE A 449 -0.72 -27.18 -64.29
N PHE A 450 -1.95 -27.66 -64.09
CA PHE A 450 -2.24 -29.04 -63.72
C PHE A 450 -2.55 -29.94 -64.92
N ALA A 451 -2.88 -29.37 -66.07
CA ALA A 451 -2.81 -30.07 -67.37
C ALA A 451 -1.34 -30.22 -67.77
#